data_AF-A0A952P5K2-F1
#
_entry.id   AF-A0A952P5K2-F1
#
_cell.length_a   1.000
_cell.length_b   1.000
_cell.length_c   1.000
_cell.angle_alpha   90.00
_cell.angle_beta   90.00
_cell.angle_gamma   90.00
#
_symmetry.space_group_name_H-M   'P 1'
#
loop_
_entity.id
_entity.type
_entity.pdbx_description
1 polymer ?
#
loop_
_entity_poly.entity_id
_entity_poly.type
_entity_poly.pdbx_seq_one_letter_code
_entity_poly.pdbx_strand_id
1 'polypeptide(L)' 'MKGIEVKEIREKLGLDREQFADLLCLSGYQAMMNIETDFRKPSKLAVRFLRFLDAQPKKKALEFIDNFNGYKND' A
#
# COMPACT_ATOMS: atom_id res chain seq x y z
N MET A 1 11.80 -1.57 -4.65
CA MET A 1 11.30 -1.74 -3.27
C MET A 1 11.20 -3.23 -3.03
N LYS A 2 11.79 -3.71 -1.93
CA LYS A 2 11.71 -5.08 -1.43
C LYS A 2 10.37 -5.29 -0.74
N GLY A 3 9.90 -6.53 -0.69
CA GLY A 3 8.64 -6.89 -0.05
C GLY A 3 8.58 -6.50 1.43
N ILE A 4 9.72 -6.60 2.13
CA ILE A 4 9.83 -6.16 3.53
C ILE A 4 9.55 -4.67 3.73
N GLU A 5 10.04 -3.80 2.84
CA GLU A 5 9.77 -2.36 2.90
C GLU A 5 8.26 -2.08 2.72
N VAL A 6 7.60 -2.85 1.85
CA VAL A 6 6.14 -2.73 1.64
C VAL A 6 5.37 -3.15 2.89
N LYS A 7 5.80 -4.24 3.54
CA LYS A 7 5.21 -4.73 4.80
C LYS A 7 5.34 -3.69 5.91
N GLU A 8 6.51 -3.08 6.06
CA GLU A 8 6.77 -2.03 7.07
C GLU A 8 5.85 -0.81 6.86
N ILE A 9 5.68 -0.37 5.61
CA ILE A 9 4.77 0.75 5.29
C ILE A 9 3.31 0.38 5.64
N ARG A 10 2.86 -0.83 5.29
CA ARG A 10 1.51 -1.31 5.65
C ARG A 10 1.28 -1.30 7.15
N GLU A 11 2.23 -1.85 7.91
CA GLU A 11 2.15 -1.94 9.37
C GLU A 11 2.22 -0.56 10.05
N LYS A 12 3.05 0.35 9.52
CA LYS A 12 3.09 1.76 9.94
C LYS A 12 1.72 2.42 9.76
N LEU A 13 1.03 2.17 8.66
CA LEU A 13 -0.31 2.68 8.41
C LEU A 13 -1.39 1.97 9.24
N GLY A 14 -1.11 0.79 9.79
CA GLY A 14 -2.05 0.01 10.60
C GLY A 14 -3.12 -0.69 9.76
N LEU A 15 -2.81 -0.96 8.50
CA LEU A 15 -3.72 -1.63 7.56
C LEU A 15 -3.45 -3.14 7.54
N ASP A 16 -4.50 -3.93 7.40
CA ASP A 16 -4.35 -5.34 7.06
C ASP A 16 -4.02 -5.52 5.57
N ARG A 17 -3.77 -6.76 5.16
CA ARG A 17 -3.37 -7.06 3.77
C ARG A 17 -4.49 -6.90 2.76
N GLU A 18 -5.75 -7.06 3.15
CA GLU A 18 -6.88 -6.87 2.25
C GLU A 18 -7.11 -5.38 2.02
N GLN A 19 -7.15 -4.59 3.09
CA GLN A 19 -7.24 -3.13 3.03
C GLN A 19 -6.09 -2.52 2.20
N PHE A 20 -4.88 -3.06 2.34
CA PHE A 20 -3.72 -2.58 1.58
C PHE A 20 -3.72 -3.05 0.13
N ALA A 21 -4.27 -4.24 -0.14
CA ALA A 21 -4.52 -4.69 -1.50
C ALA A 21 -5.51 -3.77 -2.22
N ASP A 22 -6.60 -3.42 -1.55
CA ASP A 22 -7.61 -2.46 -2.04
C ASP A 22 -7.00 -1.09 -2.33
N LEU A 23 -6.21 -0.55 -1.39
CA LEU A 23 -5.52 0.73 -1.57
C LEU A 23 -4.62 0.75 -2.82
N LEU A 24 -3.99 -0.38 -3.14
CA LEU A 24 -3.08 -0.52 -4.28
C LEU A 24 -3.78 -1.04 -5.54
N CYS A 25 -5.12 -1.13 -5.53
CA CYS A 25 -5.94 -1.67 -6.62
C CYS A 25 -5.47 -3.07 -7.07
N LEU A 26 -5.16 -3.94 -6.11
CA LEU A 26 -4.76 -5.32 -6.33
C LEU A 26 -5.96 -6.26 -6.20
N SER A 27 -5.83 -7.49 -6.69
CA SER A 27 -6.90 -8.50 -6.64
C SER A 27 -7.15 -9.10 -5.24
N GLY A 28 -6.68 -8.47 -4.16
CA GLY A 28 -6.86 -8.94 -2.79
C GLY A 28 -5.63 -9.56 -2.12
N TYR A 29 -5.87 -10.29 -1.02
CA TYR A 29 -4.86 -10.79 -0.08
C TYR A 29 -3.67 -11.49 -0.74
N GLN A 30 -3.91 -12.42 -1.66
CA GLN A 30 -2.85 -13.23 -2.27
C GLN A 30 -1.90 -12.36 -3.11
N ALA A 31 -2.41 -11.35 -3.82
CA ALA A 31 -1.59 -10.43 -4.59
C ALA A 31 -0.69 -9.58 -3.68
N MET A 32 -1.21 -9.16 -2.52
CA MET A 32 -0.45 -8.45 -1.50
C MET A 32 0.65 -9.32 -0.88
N MET A 33 0.32 -10.57 -0.51
CA MET A 33 1.28 -11.55 -0.01
C MET A 33 2.42 -11.83 -0.99
N ASN A 34 2.10 -11.95 -2.28
CA ASN A 34 3.11 -12.14 -3.32
C ASN A 34 4.09 -10.96 -3.39
N ILE A 35 3.63 -9.74 -3.09
CA ILE A 35 4.50 -8.55 -3.01
C ILE A 35 5.36 -8.57 -1.75
N GLU A 36 4.76 -8.80 -0.57
CA GLU A 36 5.49 -8.79 0.71
C GLU A 36 6.55 -9.90 0.81
N THR A 37 6.34 -11.03 0.14
CA THR A 37 7.29 -12.15 0.09
C THR A 37 8.31 -12.04 -1.06
N ASP A 38 8.34 -10.91 -1.76
CA ASP A 38 9.20 -10.65 -2.93
C ASP A 38 8.98 -11.60 -4.13
N PHE A 39 7.95 -12.46 -4.10
CA PHE A 39 7.54 -13.30 -5.22
C PHE A 39 7.14 -12.49 -6.45
N ARG A 40 6.53 -11.32 -6.24
CA ARG A 40 6.21 -10.34 -7.28
C ARG A 40 6.68 -8.96 -6.87
N LYS A 41 7.20 -8.18 -7.83
CA LYS A 41 7.55 -6.78 -7.57
C LYS A 41 6.33 -5.86 -7.71
N PRO A 42 6.19 -4.84 -6.83
CA PRO A 42 5.17 -3.82 -7.01
C PRO A 42 5.45 -3.00 -8.28
N SER A 43 4.40 -2.42 -8.87
CA SER A 43 4.55 -1.56 -10.05
C SER A 43 5.36 -0.31 -9.72
N LYS A 44 5.97 0.32 -10.74
CA LYS A 44 6.72 1.58 -10.54
C LYS A 44 5.85 2.69 -9.94
N LEU A 45 4.56 2.73 -10.28
CA LEU A 45 3.60 3.67 -9.70
C LEU A 45 3.35 3.37 -8.22
N ALA A 46 3.07 2.10 -7.88
CA ALA A 46 2.89 1.68 -6.50
C ALA A 46 4.13 2.00 -5.66
N VAL A 47 5.35 1.80 -6.18
CA VAL A 47 6.58 2.18 -5.48
C VAL A 47 6.66 3.68 -5.21
N ARG A 48 6.33 4.53 -6.20
CA ARG A 48 6.31 5.99 -6.00
C ARG A 48 5.27 6.40 -4.96
N PHE A 49 4.08 5.81 -5.04
CA PHE A 49 2.99 6.06 -4.12
C PHE A 49 3.33 5.66 -2.67
N LEU A 50 3.87 4.45 -2.48
CA LEU A 50 4.28 3.95 -1.18
C LEU A 50 5.39 4.82 -0.56
N ARG A 51 6.38 5.26 -1.36
CA ARG A 51 7.40 6.20 -0.90
C ARG A 51 6.84 7.56 -0.50
N PHE A 52 5.84 8.05 -1.24
CA PHE A 52 5.14 9.28 -0.89
C PHE A 52 4.44 9.16 0.45
N LEU A 53 3.67 8.08 0.67
CA LEU A 53 2.99 7.81 1.94
C LEU A 53 3.99 7.66 3.10
N ASP A 54 5.09 6.93 2.89
CA ASP A 54 6.08 6.69 3.92
C ASP A 54 6.83 7.96 4.36
N ALA A 55 7.04 8.90 3.44
CA ALA A 55 7.64 10.20 3.74
C ALA A 55 6.75 11.12 4.59
N GLN A 56 5.45 10.81 4.76
CA GLN A 56 4.53 11.62 5.55
C GLN A 56 4.45 11.15 7.01
N PRO A 57 4.10 12.06 7.95
CA PRO A 57 3.60 11.66 9.26
C PRO A 57 2.38 10.74 9.11
N LYS A 58 2.28 9.69 9.93
CA LYS A 58 1.21 8.67 9.87
C LYS A 58 -0.19 9.29 9.73
N LYS A 59 -0.50 10.30 10.54
CA LYS A 59 -1.81 10.98 10.50
C LYS A 59 -2.11 11.59 9.12
N LYS A 60 -1.14 12.28 8.51
CA LYS A 60 -1.30 12.89 7.18
C LYS A 60 -1.41 11.83 6.07
N ALA A 61 -0.68 10.72 6.20
CA ALA A 61 -0.77 9.62 5.24
C ALA A 61 -2.18 8.99 5.28
N LEU A 62 -2.75 8.80 6.47
CA LEU A 62 -4.12 8.29 6.63
C LEU A 62 -5.16 9.28 6.12
N GLU A 63 -5.06 10.57 6.46
CA GLU A 63 -5.93 11.61 5.90
C GLU A 63 -5.89 11.66 4.36
N PHE A 64 -4.69 11.48 3.78
CA PHE A 64 -4.55 11.36 2.33
C PHE A 64 -5.28 10.11 1.81
N ILE A 65 -5.07 8.94 2.42
CA ILE A 65 -5.68 7.68 2.01
C ILE A 65 -7.21 7.77 2.05
N ASP A 66 -7.78 8.35 3.10
CA ASP A 66 -9.24 8.52 3.24
C ASP A 66 -9.81 9.38 2.11
N ASN A 67 -9.15 10.51 1.80
CA ASN A 67 -9.55 11.36 0.67
C ASN A 67 -9.35 10.65 -0.68
N PHE A 68 -8.25 9.92 -0.85
CA PHE A 68 -7.91 9.22 -2.07
C PHE A 68 -8.88 8.06 -2.36
N ASN A 69 -9.36 7.38 -1.32
CA ASN A 69 -10.38 6.33 -1.43
C ASN A 69 -11.72 6.84 -1.98
N GLY A 70 -11.99 8.15 -1.90
CA GLY A 70 -13.15 8.76 -2.57
C GLY A 70 -13.10 8.70 -4.11
N TYR A 71 -11.96 8.32 -4.69
CA TYR A 71 -11.75 8.14 -6.13
C TYR A 71 -11.62 6.66 -6.53
N LYS A 72 -12.06 5.72 -5.68
CA LYS A 72 -12.11 4.30 -6.07
C LYS A 72 -12.99 4.15 -7.32
N ASN A 73 -12.50 3.38 -8.29
CA ASN A 73 -13.32 2.95 -9.43
C ASN A 73 -14.25 1.86 -8.92
N ASP A 74 -15.57 2.07 -9.06
CA ASP A 74 -16.59 1.05 -8.87
C ASP A 74 -16.43 -0.11 -9.89
#